data_AF-A0A161RRS8-F1
#
_entry.id   AF-A0A161RRS8-F1
#
_cell.length_a   1.000
_cell.length_b   1.000
_cell.length_c   1.000
_cell.angle_alpha   90.00
_cell.angle_beta   90.00
_cell.angle_gamma   90.00
#
_symmetry.space_group_name_H-M   'P 1'
#
loop_
_entity.id
_entity.type
_entity.pdbx_description
1 polymer ?
#
loop_
_entity_poly.entity_id
_entity_poly.type
_entity_poly.pdbx_seq_one_letter_code
_entity_poly.pdbx_strand_id
1 'polypeptide(L)'
;MKEQPVNGYKSEVHGYDITNTKDPSTDPKDPSVDSKNPPTQENAKTSVWLPKTGGTSMDMISYIAGMLLLALGGFVFVRQRMR
;
A
#
# COMPACT_ATOMS: atom_id res chain seq x y z
N MET A 1 -12.41 -7.01 -29.40
CA MET A 1 -12.86 -6.59 -28.07
C MET A 1 -13.26 -5.12 -28.15
N LYS A 2 -14.34 -4.69 -27.51
CA LYS A 2 -14.72 -3.28 -27.38
C LYS A 2 -15.08 -3.04 -25.91
N GLU A 3 -14.57 -1.97 -25.33
CA GLU A 3 -14.88 -1.58 -23.96
C GLU A 3 -16.29 -1.01 -23.86
N GLN A 4 -16.97 -1.25 -22.74
CA GLN A 4 -18.26 -0.61 -22.45
C GLN A 4 -18.01 0.84 -22.01
N PRO A 5 -18.73 1.83 -22.57
CA PRO A 5 -18.54 3.23 -22.22
C PRO A 5 -18.91 3.46 -20.75
N VAL A 6 -17.98 4.00 -19.97
CA VAL A 6 -18.22 4.43 -18.59
C VAL A 6 -18.40 5.94 -18.59
N ASN A 7 -19.50 6.41 -17.99
CA ASN A 7 -19.79 7.84 -17.92
C ASN A 7 -18.67 8.59 -17.18
N GLY A 8 -18.18 9.68 -17.78
CA GLY A 8 -17.08 10.48 -17.22
C GLY A 8 -15.69 9.92 -17.44
N TYR A 9 -15.53 8.93 -18.33
CA TYR A 9 -14.23 8.42 -18.75
C TYR A 9 -14.15 8.33 -20.27
N LYS A 10 -12.99 8.69 -20.81
CA LYS A 10 -12.61 8.51 -22.21
C LYS A 10 -11.64 7.34 -22.33
N SER A 11 -11.97 6.40 -23.20
CA SER A 11 -11.16 5.20 -23.45
C SER A 11 -10.32 5.33 -24.73
N GLU A 12 -9.06 4.91 -24.68
CA GLU A 12 -8.14 4.85 -25.81
C GLU A 12 -7.60 3.42 -25.95
N VAL A 13 -7.61 2.89 -27.18
CA VAL A 13 -7.24 1.50 -27.46
C VAL A 13 -6.00 1.45 -28.34
N HIS A 14 -4.95 0.80 -27.82
CA HIS A 14 -3.69 0.55 -28.51
C HIS A 14 -3.43 -0.96 -28.62
N GLY A 15 -3.94 -1.58 -29.69
CA GLY A 15 -3.82 -3.02 -29.89
C GLY A 15 -4.61 -3.80 -28.84
N TYR A 16 -3.91 -4.38 -27.86
CA TYR A 16 -4.51 -5.06 -26.70
C TYR A 16 -4.58 -4.18 -25.45
N ASP A 17 -3.89 -3.03 -25.44
CA ASP A 17 -3.87 -2.12 -24.30
C ASP A 17 -5.07 -1.16 -24.37
N ILE A 18 -5.73 -0.97 -23.24
CA ILE A 18 -6.89 -0.10 -23.10
C ILE A 18 -6.62 0.88 -21.94
N THR A 19 -6.66 2.18 -22.23
CA THR A 19 -6.40 3.25 -21.26
C THR A 19 -7.65 4.10 -21.04
N ASN A 20 -8.11 4.20 -19.79
CA ASN A 20 -9.22 5.06 -19.39
C ASN A 20 -8.73 6.33 -18.72
N THR A 21 -9.10 7.48 -19.28
CA THR A 21 -8.80 8.81 -18.72
C THR A 21 -10.09 9.44 -18.22
N LYS A 22 -10.12 9.89 -16.97
CA LYS A 22 -11.28 10.60 -16.41
C LYS A 22 -11.48 11.92 -17.14
N ASP A 23 -12.69 12.14 -17.68
CA ASP A 23 -13.03 13.36 -18.38
C ASP A 23 -13.23 14.51 -17.36
N PRO A 24 -12.37 15.54 -17.38
CA PRO A 24 -12.47 16.67 -16.45
C PRO A 24 -13.72 17.53 -16.72
N SER A 25 -14.36 17.40 -17.88
CA SER A 25 -15.57 18.14 -18.24
C SER A 25 -16.85 17.47 -17.73
N THR A 26 -16.78 16.22 -17.24
CA THR A 26 -17.90 15.64 -16.51
C THR A 26 -17.84 16.15 -15.08
N ASP A 27 -18.70 17.13 -14.78
CA ASP A 27 -19.03 17.49 -13.40
C ASP A 27 -19.24 16.20 -12.61
N PRO A 28 -18.60 16.02 -11.44
CA PRO A 28 -18.92 14.91 -10.58
C PRO A 28 -20.37 15.10 -10.16
N LYS A 29 -21.28 14.50 -10.92
CA LYS A 29 -22.69 14.42 -10.57
C LYS A 29 -22.72 13.58 -9.31
N ASP A 30 -22.75 14.31 -8.21
CA ASP A 30 -22.87 13.85 -6.84
C ASP A 30 -23.83 12.66 -6.82
N PRO A 31 -23.39 11.45 -6.41
CA PRO A 31 -24.32 10.37 -6.16
C PRO A 31 -25.16 10.82 -4.96
N SER A 32 -26.32 11.39 -5.28
CA SER A 32 -27.43 11.71 -4.39
C SER A 32 -27.30 11.07 -3.00
N VAL A 33 -26.89 11.91 -2.04
CA VAL A 33 -27.41 12.03 -0.67
C VAL A 33 -27.83 10.71 -0.01
N ASP A 34 -26.96 10.15 0.83
CA ASP A 34 -27.33 9.74 2.19
C ASP A 34 -26.08 9.39 2.99
N SER A 35 -25.45 10.40 3.61
CA SER A 35 -24.75 10.22 4.89
C SER A 35 -24.43 11.57 5.52
N LYS A 36 -25.14 11.82 6.60
CA LYS A 36 -25.10 12.95 7.52
C LYS A 36 -23.70 13.11 8.15
N ASN A 37 -22.97 14.17 7.78
CA ASN A 37 -21.84 14.68 8.57
C ASN A 37 -22.32 15.78 9.54
N PRO A 38 -21.59 16.02 10.65
CA PRO A 38 -21.27 17.39 11.04
C PRO A 38 -19.77 17.68 10.82
N PRO A 39 -19.37 18.96 10.64
CA PRO A 39 -18.16 19.33 9.89
C PRO A 39 -16.96 19.74 10.76
N THR A 40 -15.80 19.75 10.09
CA THR A 40 -14.55 20.52 10.40
C THR A 40 -13.68 19.92 11.52
N GLN A 41 -12.35 19.85 11.47
CA GLN A 41 -11.31 20.59 10.73
C GLN A 41 -9.98 19.80 10.86
N GLU A 42 -8.93 20.19 10.12
CA GLU A 42 -7.50 19.82 10.27
C GLU A 42 -7.06 18.47 9.65
N ASN A 43 -5.91 18.27 9.00
CA ASN A 43 -4.83 19.09 8.44
C ASN A 43 -3.98 18.05 7.66
N ALA A 44 -3.67 18.32 6.39
CA ALA A 44 -2.64 17.68 5.56
C ALA A 44 -2.09 16.31 6.01
N LYS A 45 -2.69 15.17 5.61
CA LYS A 45 -1.99 13.86 5.61
C LYS A 45 -2.67 12.72 4.84
N THR A 46 -3.53 13.01 3.88
CA THR A 46 -4.03 12.01 2.94
C THR A 46 -3.10 11.87 1.74
N SER A 47 -1.86 11.45 1.98
CA SER A 47 -1.17 10.64 0.98
C SER A 47 -1.97 9.33 0.90
N VAL A 48 -2.77 9.23 -0.15
CA VAL A 48 -3.50 8.04 -0.61
C VAL A 48 -2.96 6.76 0.01
N TRP A 49 -3.83 6.05 0.72
CA TRP A 49 -3.56 4.80 1.42
C TRP A 49 -2.89 3.78 0.48
N LEU A 50 -1.57 3.77 0.45
CA LEU A 50 -0.78 2.66 -0.07
C LEU A 50 -0.60 1.66 1.08
N PRO A 51 -0.87 0.36 0.86
CA PRO A 51 -0.60 -0.64 1.89
C PRO A 51 0.90 -0.61 2.21
N LYS A 52 1.24 -0.41 3.49
CA LYS A 52 2.62 -0.49 3.98
C LYS A 52 3.11 -1.94 3.89
N THR A 53 3.48 -2.38 2.70
CA THR A 53 4.09 -3.68 2.46
C THR A 53 5.60 -3.51 2.52
N GLY A 54 6.24 -4.09 3.55
CA GLY A 54 7.70 -4.19 3.62
C GLY A 54 8.43 -3.29 4.63
N GLY A 55 7.77 -2.77 5.67
CA GLY A 55 8.44 -1.98 6.70
C GLY A 55 8.70 -2.76 7.99
N THR A 56 7.63 -3.18 8.67
CA THR A 56 7.73 -3.55 10.09
C THR A 56 8.09 -5.01 10.34
N SER A 57 7.68 -5.94 9.48
CA SER A 57 7.88 -7.38 9.70
C SER A 57 9.31 -7.85 9.47
N MET A 58 10.06 -7.18 8.58
CA MET A 58 11.40 -7.60 8.17
C MET A 58 12.45 -7.27 9.25
N ASP A 59 12.35 -6.10 9.87
CA ASP A 59 13.23 -5.66 10.96
C ASP A 59 13.11 -6.56 12.20
N MET A 60 11.89 -6.96 12.54
CA MET A 60 11.62 -7.80 13.71
C MET A 60 12.15 -9.22 13.53
N ILE A 61 11.92 -9.83 12.36
CA ILE A 61 12.43 -11.19 12.07
C ILE A 61 13.96 -11.19 12.05
N SER A 62 14.59 -10.16 11.47
CA SER A 62 16.04 -10.00 11.44
C SER A 62 16.65 -9.89 12.85
N TYR A 63 16.06 -9.09 13.73
CA TYR A 63 16.50 -8.98 15.12
C TYR A 63 16.43 -10.33 15.85
N ILE A 64 15.29 -11.02 15.75
CA ILE A 64 15.07 -12.31 16.42
C ILE A 64 16.08 -13.35 15.90
N ALA A 65 16.25 -13.44 14.58
CA ALA A 65 17.21 -14.36 13.97
C ALA A 65 18.66 -14.04 14.37
N GLY A 66 19.03 -12.75 14.38
CA GLY A 66 20.35 -12.29 14.79
C GLY A 66 20.67 -12.60 16.25
N MET A 67 19.73 -12.34 17.17
CA MET A 67 19.91 -12.65 18.59
C MET A 67 20.06 -14.16 18.83
N LEU A 68 19.29 -14.99 18.12
CA LEU A 68 19.40 -16.45 18.21
C LEU A 68 20.78 -16.94 17.76
N LEU A 69 21.29 -16.41 16.63
CA LEU A 69 22.62 -16.76 16.13
C LEU A 69 23.74 -16.30 17.08
N LEU A 70 23.64 -15.11 17.67
CA LEU A 70 24.63 -14.64 18.65
C LEU A 70 24.62 -15.48 19.93
N ALA A 71 23.45 -15.85 20.44
CA ALA A 71 23.33 -16.70 21.63
C ALA A 71 23.91 -18.11 21.39
N LEU A 72 23.55 -18.74 20.28
CA LEU A 72 24.06 -20.07 19.92
C LEU A 72 25.56 -20.04 19.59
N GLY A 73 26.00 -19.06 18.80
CA GLY A 73 27.40 -18.86 18.44
C GLY A 73 28.27 -18.58 19.67
N GLY A 74 27.82 -17.69 20.56
CA GLY A 74 28.50 -17.39 21.82
C GLY A 74 28.58 -18.60 22.76
N PHE A 75 27.50 -19.38 22.87
CA PHE A 75 27.48 -20.60 23.68
C PHE A 75 28.47 -21.66 23.16
N VAL A 76 28.48 -21.89 21.84
CA VAL A 76 29.44 -22.79 21.19
C VAL A 76 30.87 -22.29 21.38
N PHE A 77 31.11 -20.99 21.20
CA PHE A 77 32.43 -20.38 21.37
C PHE A 77 32.97 -20.51 22.80
N VAL A 78 32.14 -20.25 23.82
CA VAL A 78 32.52 -20.45 25.23
C VAL A 78 32.79 -21.92 25.52
N ARG A 79 31.97 -22.85 25.02
CA ARG A 79 32.19 -24.29 25.21
C ARG A 79 33.43 -24.81 24.49
N GLN A 80 33.73 -24.29 23.29
CA GLN A 80 34.94 -24.65 22.56
C GLN A 80 36.19 -24.10 23.23
N ARG A 81 36.11 -22.91 23.85
CA ARG A 81 37.23 -22.33 24.60
C ARG A 81 37.49 -23.01 25.94
N MET A 82 36.46 -23.58 26.56
CA MET A 82 36.57 -24.33 27.81
C MET A 82 36.93 -25.82 27.61
N ARG A 83 37.13 -26.26 26.37
CA ARG A 83 37.79 -27.52 26.03
C ARG A 83 39.26 -27.26 25.71
#